data_AF-A0A9R0IY70-F1
#
_entry.id   AF-A0A9R0IY70-F1
#
_cell.length_a   1.000
_cell.length_b   1.000
_cell.length_c   1.000
_cell.angle_alpha   90.00
_cell.angle_beta   90.00
_cell.angle_gamma   90.00
#
_symmetry.space_group_name_H-M   'P 1'
#
loop_
_entity.id
_entity.type
_entity.pdbx_description
1 polymer ?
#
loop_
_entity_poly.entity_id
_entity_poly.type
_entity_poly.pdbx_seq_one_letter_code
_entity_poly.pdbx_strand_id
1 'polypeptide(L)'
;MAKKKESNKKESKPKHSLDVNRANATTSSSRSAATVRRLKMYKTRPSRNTQGKIMSQQYQSSDLPDSRIQPDRRWFGNTKVIPPKELEFFREELTNRMSNNYNMILKGKNLPMSLLNDLPKQRRVHLLDTEPFENAFGPKGKRKRPKLQAADYQSLVHKADSLQDEYEQKKEAMPSTEGDEVDGFRDLVRHTMFEKGQSKRIWGELYKVVDSSDVVVQVLDARDPQGTRCYHLEKHIKENCKHKNMVFLLNKCDLIPAWATKGWLRVLSKEFPTLAFHASITKPFGKGSLLSVLRQFARLKSDKQAISVGFVGYPNVGKSSVINTLRTKNVCKVAPIPGETKVWQYITLTKRIFLIDCPGVVYQNSDSETDIVLKGVVRVANLHDASEHIGEVLKRVKKEHLQRAYKIKDWEDDHDFLFQLCKLSGKLLKGGEPDLMTAAKMVLYDWQRGKIPFFVPPPQEEDNTSEVPLVAGDERDGETETEENKEKSSSAMKAIADVILSQQLENVPVQSELYSETELKGEMSEQTVNPE
;
A
#
# COMPACT_ATOMS: atom_id res chain seq x y z
N MET A 1 1.68 -33.46 -47.14
CA MET A 1 0.90 -32.23 -46.92
C MET A 1 -0.49 -32.38 -47.54
N ALA A 2 -1.46 -32.94 -46.80
CA ALA A 2 -2.86 -32.82 -47.18
C ALA A 2 -3.39 -31.51 -46.60
N LYS A 3 -3.60 -30.50 -47.45
CA LYS A 3 -4.38 -29.32 -47.08
C LYS A 3 -5.78 -29.81 -46.68
N LYS A 4 -6.04 -29.96 -45.37
CA LYS A 4 -7.42 -29.98 -44.86
C LYS A 4 -8.03 -28.66 -45.31
N LYS A 5 -8.82 -28.71 -46.39
CA LYS A 5 -9.74 -27.64 -46.75
C LYS A 5 -10.60 -27.43 -45.51
N GLU A 6 -10.38 -26.35 -44.77
CA GLU A 6 -11.46 -25.74 -44.01
C GLU A 6 -12.62 -25.61 -45.00
N SER A 7 -13.73 -26.30 -44.71
CA SER A 7 -14.92 -26.11 -45.50
C SER A 7 -15.25 -24.62 -45.44
N ASN A 8 -15.18 -23.96 -46.60
CA ASN A 8 -15.75 -22.63 -46.80
C ASN A 8 -17.20 -22.71 -46.30
N LYS A 9 -17.43 -22.34 -45.04
CA LYS A 9 -18.76 -22.03 -44.53
C LYS A 9 -19.22 -20.88 -45.40
N LYS A 10 -20.06 -21.20 -46.41
CA LYS A 10 -20.73 -20.23 -47.29
C LYS A 10 -21.09 -19.02 -46.45
N GLU A 11 -20.54 -17.86 -46.80
CA GLU A 11 -20.85 -16.57 -46.19
C GLU A 11 -22.36 -16.33 -46.36
N SER A 12 -23.14 -16.76 -45.36
CA SER A 12 -24.57 -16.53 -45.36
C SER A 12 -24.79 -15.03 -45.17
N LYS A 13 -25.62 -14.42 -46.02
CA LYS A 13 -26.06 -13.04 -45.86
C LYS A 13 -26.50 -12.79 -44.41
N PRO A 14 -26.09 -11.68 -43.78
CA PRO A 14 -26.35 -11.43 -42.36
C PRO A 14 -27.86 -11.40 -42.10
N LYS A 15 -28.36 -12.28 -41.24
CA LYS A 15 -29.82 -12.46 -41.02
C LYS A 15 -30.41 -11.52 -39.97
N HIS A 16 -29.58 -10.93 -39.12
CA HIS A 16 -30.01 -10.07 -38.00
C HIS A 16 -28.91 -9.10 -37.55
N SER A 17 -29.27 -8.11 -36.71
CA SER A 17 -28.36 -7.06 -36.21
C SER A 17 -27.21 -7.55 -35.33
N LEU A 18 -27.24 -8.81 -34.88
CA LEU A 18 -26.19 -9.47 -34.08
C LEU A 18 -25.37 -10.48 -34.89
N ASP A 19 -25.43 -10.42 -36.23
CA ASP A 19 -24.67 -11.34 -37.08
C ASP A 19 -23.19 -10.96 -37.16
N VAL A 20 -22.33 -11.96 -37.01
CA VAL A 20 -20.87 -11.80 -37.04
C VAL A 20 -20.37 -11.62 -38.48
N ASN A 21 -21.14 -12.07 -39.46
CA ASN A 21 -20.82 -12.04 -40.88
C ASN A 21 -21.28 -10.75 -41.59
N ARG A 22 -21.64 -9.70 -40.83
CA ARG A 22 -22.05 -8.42 -41.41
C ARG A 22 -20.82 -7.63 -41.89
N ALA A 23 -20.91 -7.01 -43.07
CA ALA A 23 -19.96 -5.99 -43.50
C ALA A 23 -19.96 -4.81 -42.49
N ASN A 24 -18.80 -4.20 -42.25
CA ASN A 24 -18.70 -3.05 -41.33
C ASN A 24 -19.67 -1.95 -41.79
N ALA A 25 -20.63 -1.59 -40.94
CA ALA A 25 -21.67 -0.65 -41.29
C ALA A 25 -21.11 0.78 -41.42
N THR A 26 -21.49 1.47 -42.49
CA THR A 26 -21.19 2.90 -42.76
C THR A 26 -22.04 3.87 -41.94
N THR A 27 -23.06 3.39 -41.20
CA THR A 27 -23.97 4.21 -40.38
C THR A 27 -23.70 4.09 -38.88
N SER A 28 -23.65 5.23 -38.19
CA SER A 28 -23.24 5.41 -36.78
C SER A 28 -24.11 4.67 -35.74
N SER A 29 -25.33 4.26 -36.11
CA SER A 29 -26.31 3.65 -35.20
C SER A 29 -26.10 2.15 -34.93
N SER A 30 -25.19 1.47 -35.64
CA SER A 30 -25.09 0.00 -35.56
C SER A 30 -23.70 -0.50 -35.14
N ARG A 31 -23.68 -1.63 -34.41
CA ARG A 31 -22.45 -2.21 -33.84
C ARG A 31 -21.55 -2.80 -34.93
N SER A 32 -20.24 -2.60 -34.81
CA SER A 32 -19.24 -3.23 -35.69
C SER A 32 -19.18 -4.75 -35.53
N ALA A 33 -18.71 -5.46 -36.56
CA ALA A 33 -18.55 -6.92 -36.51
C ALA A 33 -17.64 -7.37 -35.34
N ALA A 34 -16.57 -6.63 -35.06
CA ALA A 34 -15.69 -6.89 -33.92
C ALA A 34 -16.41 -6.73 -32.57
N THR A 35 -17.23 -5.70 -32.42
CA THR A 35 -18.05 -5.50 -31.21
C THR A 35 -19.08 -6.63 -31.05
N VAL A 36 -19.70 -7.06 -32.14
CA VAL A 36 -20.65 -8.18 -32.13
C VAL A 36 -19.96 -9.49 -31.70
N ARG A 37 -18.77 -9.81 -32.23
CA ARG A 37 -17.99 -10.98 -31.82
C ARG A 37 -17.67 -10.94 -30.32
N ARG A 38 -17.19 -9.80 -29.81
CA ARG A 38 -16.88 -9.61 -28.39
C ARG A 38 -18.10 -9.80 -27.50
N LEU A 39 -19.26 -9.25 -27.88
CA LEU A 39 -20.49 -9.42 -27.10
C LEU A 39 -21.02 -10.86 -27.16
N LYS A 40 -20.82 -11.56 -28.29
CA LYS A 40 -21.20 -12.96 -28.45
C LYS A 40 -20.42 -13.88 -27.51
N MET A 41 -19.15 -13.55 -27.19
CA MET A 41 -18.32 -14.29 -26.23
C MET A 41 -19.00 -14.51 -24.88
N TYR A 42 -19.70 -13.51 -24.32
CA TYR A 42 -20.40 -13.65 -23.04
C TYR A 42 -21.62 -14.58 -23.08
N LYS A 43 -22.06 -14.99 -24.28
CA LYS A 43 -23.25 -15.81 -24.52
C LYS A 43 -22.92 -17.18 -25.13
N THR A 44 -21.66 -17.48 -25.42
CA THR A 44 -21.30 -18.76 -26.04
C THR A 44 -21.57 -19.92 -25.10
N ARG A 45 -22.31 -20.92 -25.60
CA ARG A 45 -22.61 -22.17 -24.89
C ARG A 45 -22.37 -23.36 -25.83
N PRO A 46 -22.14 -24.56 -25.27
CA PRO A 46 -22.13 -25.79 -26.06
C PRO A 46 -23.40 -25.95 -26.89
N SER A 47 -23.26 -26.17 -28.20
CA SER A 47 -24.39 -26.56 -29.06
C SER A 47 -24.62 -28.06 -28.93
N ARG A 48 -25.87 -28.49 -28.77
CA ARG A 48 -26.26 -29.90 -28.67
C ARG A 48 -27.31 -30.25 -29.73
N ASN A 49 -27.34 -31.51 -30.16
CA ASN A 49 -28.45 -32.03 -30.98
C ASN A 49 -29.66 -32.37 -30.09
N THR A 50 -30.77 -32.79 -30.71
CA THR A 50 -31.99 -33.23 -30.01
C THR A 50 -31.77 -34.43 -29.09
N GLN A 51 -30.78 -35.28 -29.39
CA GLN A 51 -30.37 -36.42 -28.55
C GLN A 51 -29.42 -36.01 -27.40
N GLY A 52 -29.13 -34.71 -27.21
CA GLY A 52 -28.25 -34.20 -26.17
C GLY A 52 -26.74 -34.32 -26.45
N LYS A 53 -26.32 -34.87 -27.60
CA LYS A 53 -24.91 -34.95 -28.01
C LYS A 53 -24.38 -33.56 -28.38
N ILE A 54 -23.20 -33.24 -27.87
CA ILE A 54 -22.50 -31.97 -28.13
C ILE A 54 -22.03 -31.95 -29.59
N MET A 55 -22.42 -30.92 -30.34
CA MET A 55 -21.97 -30.70 -31.72
C MET A 55 -20.81 -29.71 -31.83
N SER A 56 -20.73 -28.72 -30.94
CA SER A 56 -19.68 -27.70 -30.96
C SER A 56 -19.51 -27.06 -29.59
N GLN A 57 -18.25 -26.95 -29.16
CA GLN A 57 -17.81 -26.23 -27.96
C GLN A 57 -16.54 -25.45 -28.30
N GLN A 58 -16.47 -24.20 -27.84
CA GLN A 58 -15.28 -23.37 -28.02
C GLN A 58 -14.26 -23.68 -26.90
N TYR A 59 -12.99 -23.84 -27.26
CA TYR A 59 -11.86 -24.09 -26.34
C TYR A 59 -11.93 -25.36 -25.47
N GLN A 60 -12.86 -26.27 -25.75
CA GLN A 60 -13.02 -27.56 -25.06
C GLN A 60 -13.08 -28.70 -26.09
N SER A 61 -12.09 -28.75 -26.99
CA SER A 61 -11.95 -29.87 -27.92
C SER A 61 -11.47 -31.10 -27.16
N SER A 62 -12.12 -32.24 -27.39
CA SER A 62 -11.68 -33.56 -26.90
C SER A 62 -10.51 -34.14 -27.70
N ASP A 63 -10.24 -33.57 -28.87
CA ASP A 63 -9.23 -34.08 -29.79
C ASP A 63 -7.82 -33.77 -29.26
N LEU A 64 -7.00 -34.81 -29.14
CA LEU A 64 -5.59 -34.67 -28.76
C LEU A 64 -4.79 -34.08 -29.94
N PRO A 65 -4.06 -32.97 -29.74
CA PRO A 65 -3.20 -32.42 -30.79
C PRO A 65 -1.96 -33.31 -30.98
N ASP A 66 -1.39 -33.27 -32.19
CA ASP A 66 -0.05 -33.82 -32.42
C ASP A 66 0.99 -32.92 -31.75
N SER A 67 1.71 -33.45 -30.76
CA SER A 67 2.66 -32.71 -29.93
C SER A 67 4.12 -32.85 -30.39
N ARG A 68 4.36 -33.42 -31.57
CA ARG A 68 5.72 -33.59 -32.12
C ARG A 68 6.40 -32.24 -32.37
N ILE A 69 7.56 -32.04 -31.75
CA ILE A 69 8.44 -30.90 -32.02
C ILE A 69 9.36 -31.25 -33.18
N GLN A 70 9.35 -30.42 -34.23
CA GLN A 70 10.23 -30.63 -35.38
C GLN A 70 11.69 -30.36 -34.99
N PRO A 71 12.64 -31.25 -35.34
CA PRO A 71 14.06 -30.96 -35.14
C PRO A 71 14.48 -29.78 -36.02
N ASP A 72 15.06 -28.75 -35.40
CA ASP A 72 15.59 -27.55 -36.05
C ASP A 72 16.94 -27.20 -35.43
N ARG A 73 17.92 -26.82 -36.25
CA ARG A 73 19.25 -26.39 -35.78
C ARG A 73 19.15 -25.09 -34.97
N ARG A 74 18.12 -24.28 -35.22
CA ARG A 74 17.88 -23.00 -34.54
C ARG A 74 17.66 -23.14 -33.03
N TRP A 75 17.21 -24.30 -32.55
CA TRP A 75 17.02 -24.55 -31.12
C TRP A 75 18.32 -24.47 -30.33
N PHE A 76 19.46 -24.75 -30.97
CA PHE A 76 20.77 -24.84 -30.32
C PHE A 76 21.61 -23.57 -30.48
N GLY A 77 21.10 -22.55 -31.17
CA GLY A 77 21.76 -21.25 -31.31
C GLY A 77 21.45 -20.32 -30.15
N ASN A 78 22.37 -19.41 -29.84
CA ASN A 78 22.13 -18.35 -28.87
C ASN A 78 21.01 -17.42 -29.37
N THR A 79 19.92 -17.30 -28.61
CA THR A 79 18.74 -16.50 -29.00
C THR A 79 18.83 -15.03 -28.59
N LYS A 80 19.58 -14.73 -27.52
CA LYS A 80 19.86 -13.37 -27.05
C LYS A 80 21.32 -13.29 -26.61
N VAL A 81 22.07 -12.37 -27.20
CA VAL A 81 23.47 -12.08 -26.86
C VAL A 81 23.58 -10.59 -26.59
N ILE A 82 24.27 -10.21 -25.50
CA ILE A 82 24.52 -8.82 -25.12
C ILE A 82 26.03 -8.67 -24.94
N PRO A 83 26.69 -7.71 -25.60
CA PRO A 83 28.11 -7.48 -25.43
C PRO A 83 28.40 -6.83 -24.06
N PRO A 84 29.57 -7.11 -23.44
CA PRO A 84 29.88 -6.62 -22.08
C PRO A 84 29.80 -5.11 -21.90
N LYS A 85 30.24 -4.33 -22.90
CA LYS A 85 30.23 -2.85 -22.84
C LYS A 85 28.81 -2.28 -22.79
N GLU A 86 27.89 -2.84 -23.58
CA GLU A 86 26.48 -2.40 -23.56
C GLU A 86 25.80 -2.81 -22.26
N LEU A 87 26.19 -3.94 -21.67
CA LEU A 87 25.67 -4.38 -20.37
C LEU A 87 26.09 -3.44 -19.24
N GLU A 88 27.35 -3.01 -19.23
CA GLU A 88 27.87 -2.05 -18.24
C GLU A 88 27.18 -0.69 -18.38
N PHE A 89 27.11 -0.16 -19.61
CA PHE A 89 26.36 1.06 -19.92
C PHE A 89 24.89 0.97 -19.46
N PHE A 90 24.22 -0.15 -19.78
CA PHE A 90 22.84 -0.38 -19.36
C PHE A 90 22.68 -0.41 -17.83
N ARG A 91 23.63 -1.01 -17.10
CA ARG A 91 23.62 -1.05 -15.63
C ARG A 91 23.76 0.35 -15.03
N GLU A 92 24.70 1.14 -15.54
CA GLU A 92 24.92 2.51 -15.07
C GLU A 92 23.69 3.39 -15.34
N GLU A 93 23.20 3.41 -16.58
CA GLU A 93 22.03 4.21 -16.94
C GLU A 93 20.78 3.83 -16.15
N LEU A 94 20.52 2.53 -16.00
CA LEU A 94 19.32 2.08 -15.29
C LEU A 94 19.42 2.39 -13.80
N THR A 95 20.59 2.25 -13.19
CA THR A 95 20.81 2.59 -11.78
C THR A 95 20.65 4.09 -11.56
N ASN A 96 21.22 4.92 -12.43
CA ASN A 96 21.10 6.37 -12.37
C ASN A 96 19.64 6.81 -12.52
N ARG A 97 18.89 6.23 -13.46
CA ARG A 97 17.47 6.57 -13.65
C ARG A 97 16.56 6.00 -12.57
N MET A 98 16.86 4.84 -12.01
CA MET A 98 16.09 4.22 -10.91
C MET A 98 16.33 4.86 -9.55
N SER A 99 17.40 5.64 -9.39
CA SER A 99 17.63 6.40 -8.15
C SER A 99 16.49 7.39 -7.87
N ASN A 100 15.86 7.90 -8.93
CA ASN A 100 14.73 8.82 -8.83
C ASN A 100 13.39 8.06 -8.81
N ASN A 101 12.64 8.20 -7.71
CA ASN A 101 11.35 7.54 -7.51
C ASN A 101 10.21 8.07 -8.41
N TYR A 102 10.43 9.17 -9.14
CA TYR A 102 9.49 9.70 -10.12
C TYR A 102 9.63 9.04 -11.50
N ASN A 103 10.75 8.33 -11.75
CA ASN A 103 10.99 7.67 -13.02
C ASN A 103 10.24 6.34 -13.11
N MET A 104 9.62 6.09 -14.27
CA MET A 104 8.85 4.88 -14.54
C MET A 104 9.38 4.12 -15.75
N ILE A 105 9.55 2.80 -15.61
CA ILE A 105 9.74 1.89 -16.76
C ILE A 105 8.40 1.60 -17.43
N LEU A 106 8.30 1.90 -18.74
CA LEU A 106 7.10 1.57 -19.54
C LEU A 106 7.14 0.13 -20.11
N LYS A 107 8.26 -0.27 -20.71
CA LYS A 107 8.38 -1.54 -21.47
C LYS A 107 9.32 -2.54 -20.79
N GLY A 108 9.11 -2.81 -19.50
CA GLY A 108 9.99 -3.68 -18.71
C GLY A 108 10.11 -5.12 -19.22
N LYS A 109 9.12 -5.64 -19.96
CA LYS A 109 9.14 -7.02 -20.48
C LYS A 109 10.27 -7.31 -21.46
N ASN A 110 10.75 -6.28 -22.16
CA ASN A 110 11.79 -6.45 -23.18
C ASN A 110 13.19 -6.22 -22.62
N LEU A 111 13.30 -5.69 -21.39
CA LEU A 111 14.57 -5.35 -20.77
C LEU A 111 15.12 -6.50 -19.93
N PRO A 112 16.43 -6.79 -19.97
CA PRO A 112 17.04 -7.89 -19.24
C PRO A 112 17.28 -7.52 -17.76
N MET A 113 16.20 -7.32 -17.00
CA MET A 113 16.25 -6.87 -15.60
C MET A 113 16.96 -7.83 -14.64
N SER A 114 17.12 -9.11 -14.99
CA SER A 114 17.85 -10.07 -14.14
C SER A 114 19.36 -9.80 -14.14
N LEU A 115 19.90 -9.12 -15.15
CA LEU A 115 21.32 -8.81 -15.28
C LEU A 115 21.76 -7.63 -14.38
N LEU A 116 20.82 -6.99 -13.69
CA LEU A 116 21.09 -5.84 -12.81
C LEU A 116 21.59 -6.27 -11.42
N ASN A 117 21.12 -7.42 -10.93
CA ASN A 117 21.43 -7.89 -9.59
C ASN A 117 22.62 -8.85 -9.65
N ASP A 118 23.84 -8.35 -9.43
CA ASP A 118 24.93 -9.24 -9.05
C ASP A 118 24.62 -9.74 -7.64
N LEU A 119 24.43 -11.06 -7.50
CA LEU A 119 24.28 -11.69 -6.18
C LEU A 119 25.47 -11.24 -5.33
N PRO A 120 25.26 -10.68 -4.13
CA PRO A 120 26.38 -10.34 -3.26
C PRO A 120 27.21 -11.61 -3.08
N LYS A 121 28.48 -11.57 -3.51
CA LYS A 121 29.45 -12.67 -3.31
C LYS A 121 29.27 -13.16 -1.88
N GLN A 122 28.92 -14.45 -1.71
CA GLN A 122 28.62 -15.05 -0.43
C GLN A 122 29.67 -14.63 0.61
N ARG A 123 29.29 -13.79 1.58
CA ARG A 123 30.21 -13.25 2.59
C ARG A 123 30.60 -14.28 3.65
N ARG A 124 29.96 -15.45 3.69
CA ARG A 124 30.26 -16.52 4.64
C ARG A 124 30.57 -17.80 3.88
N VAL A 125 31.75 -18.36 4.13
CA VAL A 125 32.17 -19.68 3.64
C VAL A 125 31.15 -20.71 4.12
N HIS A 126 30.69 -21.59 3.24
CA HIS A 126 29.77 -22.67 3.60
C HIS A 126 30.51 -23.72 4.45
N LEU A 127 30.45 -23.57 5.78
CA LEU A 127 31.20 -24.38 6.74
C LEU A 127 30.91 -25.89 6.58
N LEU A 128 29.70 -26.24 6.15
CA LEU A 128 29.25 -27.62 5.97
C LEU A 128 30.01 -28.37 4.86
N ASP A 129 30.59 -27.66 3.89
CA ASP A 129 31.44 -28.28 2.86
C ASP A 129 32.76 -28.79 3.47
N THR A 130 33.20 -28.16 4.56
CA THR A 130 34.46 -28.50 5.26
C THR A 130 34.24 -29.39 6.48
N GLU A 131 33.17 -29.16 7.24
CA GLU A 131 32.85 -29.87 8.48
C GLU A 131 31.36 -30.25 8.49
N PRO A 132 30.99 -31.43 7.95
CA PRO A 132 29.62 -31.92 8.05
C PRO A 132 29.27 -32.26 9.50
N PHE A 133 27.97 -32.21 9.84
CA PHE A 133 27.50 -32.37 11.22
C PHE A 133 27.99 -33.65 11.91
N GLU A 134 28.04 -34.78 11.20
CA GLU A 134 28.54 -36.06 11.73
C GLU A 134 30.00 -35.99 12.19
N ASN A 135 30.82 -35.17 11.52
CA ASN A 135 32.23 -34.99 11.85
C ASN A 135 32.43 -33.93 12.94
N ALA A 136 31.52 -32.95 13.05
CA ALA A 136 31.58 -31.90 14.06
C ALA A 136 31.18 -32.40 15.46
N PHE A 137 30.11 -33.21 15.57
CA PHE A 137 29.61 -33.71 16.85
C PHE A 137 28.86 -35.04 16.69
N GLY A 138 29.04 -35.97 17.63
CA GLY A 138 28.40 -37.29 17.63
C GLY A 138 29.39 -38.46 17.71
N PRO A 139 28.91 -39.71 17.57
CA PRO A 139 29.76 -40.91 17.72
C PRO A 139 30.86 -41.01 16.65
N LYS A 140 30.67 -40.40 15.47
CA LYS A 140 31.66 -40.29 14.40
C LYS A 140 32.45 -38.97 14.43
N GLY A 141 32.38 -38.23 15.53
CA GLY A 141 33.01 -36.92 15.67
C GLY A 141 34.53 -36.96 15.46
N LYS A 142 35.01 -36.30 14.40
CA LYS A 142 36.43 -36.15 14.06
C LYS A 142 37.04 -34.87 14.61
N ARG A 143 36.21 -33.89 15.00
CA ARG A 143 36.67 -32.61 15.56
C ARG A 143 37.23 -32.81 16.97
N LYS A 144 38.55 -32.65 17.12
CA LYS A 144 39.25 -32.78 18.42
C LYS A 144 39.62 -31.45 19.06
N ARG A 145 39.75 -30.37 18.28
CA ARG A 145 40.12 -29.03 18.78
C ARG A 145 39.12 -27.98 18.31
N PRO A 146 38.74 -27.00 19.15
CA PRO A 146 37.93 -25.88 18.72
C PRO A 146 38.78 -24.89 17.90
N LYS A 147 38.15 -24.24 16.92
CA LYS A 147 38.71 -23.05 16.27
C LYS A 147 38.37 -21.85 17.15
N LEU A 148 39.30 -21.45 18.02
CA LEU A 148 39.13 -20.28 18.88
C LEU A 148 39.43 -19.00 18.10
N GLN A 149 38.66 -17.95 18.36
CA GLN A 149 38.92 -16.59 17.85
C GLN A 149 39.78 -15.80 18.86
N ALA A 150 40.77 -16.46 19.47
CA ALA A 150 41.68 -15.88 20.45
C ALA A 150 43.04 -16.54 20.26
N ALA A 151 44.10 -15.74 20.22
CA ALA A 151 45.47 -16.23 20.07
C ALA A 151 46.08 -16.61 21.42
N ASP A 152 45.81 -15.80 22.46
CA ASP A 152 46.42 -15.91 23.79
C ASP A 152 45.38 -16.06 24.90
N TYR A 153 45.81 -16.60 26.05
CA TYR A 153 44.93 -16.77 27.22
C TYR A 153 44.37 -15.43 27.73
N GLN A 154 45.20 -14.38 27.78
CA GLN A 154 44.76 -13.04 28.17
C GLN A 154 43.67 -12.49 27.24
N SER A 155 43.81 -12.71 25.92
CA SER A 155 42.79 -12.29 24.93
C SER A 155 41.46 -13.04 25.09
N LEU A 156 41.50 -14.28 25.56
CA LEU A 156 40.30 -15.07 25.84
C LEU A 156 39.59 -14.57 27.11
N VAL A 157 40.34 -14.23 28.16
CA VAL A 157 39.79 -13.68 29.42
C VAL A 157 39.11 -12.34 29.14
N HIS A 158 39.80 -11.41 28.47
CA HIS A 158 39.20 -10.12 28.12
C HIS A 158 37.92 -10.28 27.28
N LYS A 159 37.88 -11.25 26.36
CA LYS A 159 36.67 -11.52 25.57
C LYS A 159 35.54 -12.10 26.43
N ALA A 160 35.87 -12.94 27.41
CA ALA A 160 34.89 -13.47 28.34
C ALA A 160 34.29 -12.35 29.21
N ASP A 161 35.11 -11.44 29.70
CA ASP A 161 34.66 -10.27 30.47
C ASP A 161 33.74 -9.38 29.64
N SER A 162 34.12 -9.03 28.40
CA SER A 162 33.26 -8.23 27.52
C SER A 162 31.92 -8.94 27.19
N LEU A 163 31.92 -10.25 27.04
CA LEU A 163 30.68 -11.01 26.80
C LEU A 163 29.80 -11.09 28.05
N GLN A 164 30.41 -11.11 29.23
CA GLN A 164 29.69 -11.06 30.51
C GLN A 164 29.02 -9.69 30.66
N ASP A 165 29.75 -8.60 30.38
CA ASP A 165 29.19 -7.24 30.40
C ASP A 165 28.02 -7.10 29.40
N GLU A 166 28.19 -7.61 28.17
CA GLU A 166 27.11 -7.63 27.17
C GLU A 166 25.90 -8.46 27.63
N TYR A 167 26.12 -9.55 28.36
CA TYR A 167 25.07 -10.40 28.89
C TYR A 167 24.32 -9.70 30.03
N GLU A 168 25.04 -9.08 30.96
CA GLU A 168 24.45 -8.33 32.07
C GLU A 168 23.65 -7.14 31.54
N GLN A 169 24.18 -6.38 30.58
CA GLN A 169 23.44 -5.31 29.91
C GLN A 169 22.18 -5.82 29.21
N LYS A 170 22.24 -6.98 28.53
CA LYS A 170 21.04 -7.58 27.89
C LYS A 170 20.03 -8.08 28.91
N LYS A 171 20.50 -8.65 30.02
CA LYS A 171 19.66 -9.14 31.11
C LYS A 171 18.97 -7.99 31.85
N GLU A 172 19.65 -6.87 32.04
CA GLU A 172 19.07 -5.65 32.59
C GLU A 172 18.09 -4.99 31.60
N ALA A 173 18.42 -4.96 30.30
CA ALA A 173 17.56 -4.38 29.27
C ALA A 173 16.33 -5.23 28.93
N MET A 174 16.35 -6.54 29.21
CA MET A 174 15.19 -7.42 29.10
C MET A 174 14.56 -7.58 30.49
N PRO A 175 13.58 -6.75 30.89
CA PRO A 175 12.82 -7.02 32.09
C PRO A 175 12.25 -8.44 31.99
N SER A 176 12.49 -9.23 33.03
CA SER A 176 12.16 -10.65 33.08
C SER A 176 10.69 -10.88 32.78
N THR A 177 10.39 -11.44 31.62
CA THR A 177 9.07 -12.04 31.31
C THR A 177 8.75 -13.21 32.25
N GLU A 178 9.74 -13.67 33.01
CA GLU A 178 9.57 -14.63 34.11
C GLU A 178 8.78 -14.03 35.29
N GLY A 179 8.70 -12.70 35.43
CA GLY A 179 7.96 -12.03 36.52
C GLY A 179 6.47 -12.37 36.54
N ASP A 180 5.86 -12.55 35.37
CA ASP A 180 4.43 -12.86 35.26
C ASP A 180 4.10 -14.31 35.67
N GLU A 181 5.06 -15.24 35.58
CA GLU A 181 4.85 -16.64 36.01
C GLU A 181 5.10 -16.85 37.52
N VAL A 182 5.74 -15.91 38.23
CA VAL A 182 6.05 -16.04 39.66
C VAL A 182 4.78 -15.98 40.53
N ASP A 183 3.80 -15.17 40.14
CA ASP A 183 2.55 -14.98 40.89
C ASP A 183 1.43 -15.94 40.46
N GLY A 184 1.66 -16.79 39.46
CA GLY A 184 0.68 -17.77 38.96
C GLY A 184 -0.50 -17.17 38.18
N PHE A 185 -0.48 -15.86 37.91
CA PHE A 185 -1.44 -15.20 37.02
C PHE A 185 -0.96 -15.27 35.57
N ARG A 186 -1.89 -15.26 34.63
CA ARG A 186 -1.59 -15.16 33.20
C ARG A 186 -2.41 -14.05 32.60
N ASP A 187 -1.80 -13.32 31.67
CA ASP A 187 -2.53 -12.34 30.88
C ASP A 187 -3.70 -12.98 30.16
N LEU A 188 -4.79 -12.21 30.07
CA LEU A 188 -5.97 -12.61 29.32
C LEU A 188 -5.62 -12.82 27.85
N VAL A 189 -6.24 -13.85 27.26
CA VAL A 189 -6.03 -14.15 25.84
C VAL A 189 -6.56 -12.99 25.00
N ARG A 190 -5.67 -12.44 24.17
CA ARG A 190 -5.98 -11.42 23.17
C ARG A 190 -7.24 -11.76 22.39
N HIS A 191 -8.21 -10.86 22.40
CA HIS A 191 -9.48 -11.11 21.73
C HIS A 191 -9.29 -11.18 20.20
N THR A 192 -9.94 -12.16 19.55
CA THR A 192 -9.95 -12.37 18.08
C THR A 192 -10.40 -11.18 17.23
N MET A 193 -10.90 -10.10 17.85
CA MET A 193 -11.34 -8.90 17.15
C MET A 193 -10.17 -8.06 16.66
N PHE A 194 -9.02 -8.13 17.32
CA PHE A 194 -7.79 -7.47 16.93
C PHE A 194 -7.12 -8.11 15.71
N GLU A 195 -7.47 -9.37 15.40
CA GLU A 195 -7.05 -10.08 14.18
C GLU A 195 -7.89 -9.70 12.94
N LYS A 196 -8.97 -8.93 13.13
CA LYS A 196 -9.80 -8.47 12.01
C LYS A 196 -8.97 -7.57 11.09
N GLY A 197 -9.04 -7.84 9.78
CA GLY A 197 -8.19 -7.18 8.79
C GLY A 197 -6.98 -8.00 8.36
N GLN A 198 -6.61 -9.04 9.12
CA GLN A 198 -5.48 -9.94 8.83
C GLN A 198 -5.93 -11.28 8.19
N SER A 199 -7.23 -11.46 7.97
CA SER A 199 -7.77 -12.71 7.41
C SER A 199 -7.22 -13.02 6.01
N LYS A 200 -6.89 -14.30 5.76
CA LYS A 200 -6.48 -14.82 4.44
C LYS A 200 -7.42 -14.41 3.31
N ARG A 201 -8.73 -14.28 3.59
CA ARG A 201 -9.71 -13.80 2.60
C ARG A 201 -9.39 -12.38 2.15
N ILE A 202 -9.14 -11.47 3.09
CA ILE A 202 -8.89 -10.05 2.80
C ILE A 202 -7.56 -9.90 2.06
N TRP A 203 -6.54 -10.64 2.48
CA TRP A 203 -5.26 -10.71 1.77
C TRP A 203 -5.40 -11.27 0.35
N GLY A 204 -6.22 -12.30 0.16
CA GLY A 204 -6.55 -12.82 -1.17
C GLY A 204 -7.21 -11.78 -2.06
N GLU A 205 -8.09 -10.93 -1.51
CA GLU A 205 -8.69 -9.80 -2.24
C GLU A 205 -7.65 -8.71 -2.55
N LEU A 206 -6.76 -8.38 -1.60
CA LEU A 206 -5.68 -7.42 -1.81
C LEU A 206 -4.78 -7.84 -2.98
N TYR A 207 -4.30 -9.08 -2.98
CA TYR A 207 -3.40 -9.55 -4.05
C TYR A 207 -4.10 -9.61 -5.41
N LYS A 208 -5.42 -9.86 -5.47
CA LYS A 208 -6.19 -9.74 -6.73
C LYS A 208 -6.24 -8.30 -7.24
N VAL A 209 -6.43 -7.33 -6.34
CA VAL A 209 -6.44 -5.89 -6.68
C VAL A 209 -5.06 -5.46 -7.16
N VAL A 210 -4.01 -5.85 -6.45
CA VAL A 210 -2.63 -5.57 -6.83
C VAL A 210 -2.33 -6.20 -8.19
N ASP A 211 -2.70 -7.46 -8.42
CA ASP A 211 -2.49 -8.14 -9.71
C ASP A 211 -3.21 -7.46 -10.87
N SER A 212 -4.47 -7.09 -10.66
CA SER A 212 -5.32 -6.50 -11.69
C SER A 212 -5.06 -5.01 -11.95
N SER A 213 -4.26 -4.34 -11.12
CA SER A 213 -3.98 -2.91 -11.22
C SER A 213 -2.67 -2.61 -11.95
N ASP A 214 -2.71 -1.52 -12.71
CA ASP A 214 -1.56 -0.91 -13.38
C ASP A 214 -0.85 0.13 -12.51
N VAL A 215 -1.63 0.78 -11.65
CA VAL A 215 -1.21 1.79 -10.69
C VAL A 215 -1.88 1.46 -9.36
N VAL A 216 -1.09 1.41 -8.29
CA VAL A 216 -1.56 1.18 -6.93
C VAL A 216 -1.50 2.50 -6.18
N VAL A 217 -2.64 2.96 -5.68
CA VAL A 217 -2.74 4.16 -4.84
C VAL A 217 -2.92 3.71 -3.40
N GLN A 218 -1.90 3.93 -2.58
CA GLN A 218 -1.94 3.63 -1.15
C GLN A 218 -2.46 4.86 -0.39
N VAL A 219 -3.65 4.72 0.17
CA VAL A 219 -4.33 5.77 0.92
C VAL A 219 -3.88 5.71 2.39
N LEU A 220 -3.35 6.83 2.88
CA LEU A 220 -2.86 7.03 4.25
C LEU A 220 -3.76 8.02 4.99
N ASP A 221 -3.85 7.89 6.32
CA ASP A 221 -4.53 8.89 7.16
C ASP A 221 -3.54 10.00 7.52
N ALA A 222 -3.88 11.26 7.23
CA ALA A 222 -3.00 12.41 7.44
C ALA A 222 -2.59 12.62 8.91
N ARG A 223 -3.40 12.14 9.86
CA ARG A 223 -3.13 12.27 11.31
C ARG A 223 -1.95 11.42 11.77
N ASP A 224 -1.80 10.22 11.20
CA ASP A 224 -0.70 9.30 11.46
C ASP A 224 -0.36 8.52 10.18
N PRO A 225 0.41 9.14 9.27
CA PRO A 225 0.71 8.54 7.97
C PRO A 225 1.61 7.31 8.11
N GLN A 226 2.53 7.31 9.08
CA GLN A 226 3.47 6.22 9.31
C GLN A 226 2.80 5.00 9.94
N GLY A 227 1.92 5.20 10.92
CA GLY A 227 1.17 4.11 11.54
C GLY A 227 0.13 3.47 10.62
N THR A 228 -0.35 4.19 9.60
CA THR A 228 -1.28 3.67 8.57
C THR A 228 -0.58 3.23 7.27
N ARG A 229 0.76 3.26 7.24
CA ARG A 229 1.58 2.82 6.11
C ARG A 229 1.78 1.31 6.11
N CYS A 230 1.96 0.74 4.93
CA CYS A 230 2.25 -0.68 4.77
C CYS A 230 3.59 -0.93 4.06
N TYR A 231 4.64 -1.14 4.84
CA TYR A 231 5.95 -1.52 4.32
C TYR A 231 5.95 -2.89 3.62
N HIS A 232 5.12 -3.83 4.07
CA HIS A 232 5.07 -5.18 3.48
C HIS A 232 4.61 -5.15 2.01
N LEU A 233 3.54 -4.38 1.72
CA LEU A 233 3.02 -4.24 0.37
C LEU A 233 4.00 -3.48 -0.51
N GLU A 234 4.63 -2.43 0.02
CA GLU A 234 5.63 -1.64 -0.69
C GLU A 234 6.83 -2.50 -1.10
N LYS A 235 7.35 -3.30 -0.16
CA LYS A 235 8.42 -4.28 -0.43
C LYS A 235 7.99 -5.30 -1.47
N HIS A 236 6.78 -5.86 -1.34
CA HIS A 236 6.24 -6.82 -2.31
C HIS A 236 6.15 -6.22 -3.72
N ILE A 237 5.73 -4.96 -3.85
CA ILE A 237 5.64 -4.29 -5.15
C ILE A 237 7.04 -4.03 -5.73
N LYS A 238 8.00 -3.55 -4.93
CA LYS A 238 9.39 -3.31 -5.37
C LYS A 238 10.10 -4.60 -5.81
N GLU A 239 9.86 -5.71 -5.12
CA GLU A 239 10.52 -6.99 -5.39
C GLU A 239 9.84 -7.75 -6.54
N ASN A 240 8.52 -7.94 -6.48
CA ASN A 240 7.79 -8.85 -7.37
C ASN A 240 7.07 -8.13 -8.53
N CYS A 241 6.73 -6.84 -8.39
CA CYS A 241 5.86 -6.12 -9.32
C CYS A 241 6.47 -4.79 -9.82
N LYS A 242 7.75 -4.77 -10.20
CA LYS A 242 8.49 -3.57 -10.67
C LYS A 242 7.83 -2.77 -11.81
N HIS A 243 6.91 -3.38 -12.56
CA HIS A 243 6.18 -2.74 -13.67
C HIS A 243 4.91 -1.97 -13.22
N LYS A 244 4.56 -2.06 -11.94
CA LYS A 244 3.44 -1.35 -11.33
C LYS A 244 3.96 -0.09 -10.65
N ASN A 245 3.21 0.99 -10.77
CA ASN A 245 3.56 2.24 -10.12
C ASN A 245 2.79 2.39 -8.83
N MET A 246 3.44 2.93 -7.80
CA MET A 246 2.81 3.21 -6.53
C MET A 246 2.78 4.72 -6.28
N VAL A 247 1.65 5.21 -5.77
CA VAL A 247 1.42 6.61 -5.41
C VAL A 247 0.81 6.64 -4.02
N PHE A 248 1.28 7.52 -3.15
CA PHE A 248 0.64 7.73 -1.86
C PHE A 248 -0.40 8.84 -1.95
N LEU A 249 -1.52 8.61 -1.26
CA LEU A 249 -2.59 9.58 -1.14
C LEU A 249 -2.84 9.86 0.33
N LEU A 250 -2.38 11.01 0.79
CA LEU A 250 -2.58 11.48 2.15
C LEU A 250 -4.00 12.04 2.27
N ASN A 251 -4.91 11.28 2.87
CA ASN A 251 -6.32 11.65 2.99
C ASN A 251 -6.65 12.18 4.40
N LYS A 252 -7.75 12.92 4.53
CA LYS A 252 -8.19 13.61 5.76
C LYS A 252 -7.29 14.79 6.17
N CYS A 253 -6.72 15.49 5.18
CA CYS A 253 -5.91 16.69 5.43
C CYS A 253 -6.68 17.82 6.14
N ASP A 254 -8.03 17.79 6.13
CA ASP A 254 -8.88 18.74 6.85
C ASP A 254 -8.80 18.62 8.38
N LEU A 255 -8.39 17.45 8.89
CA LEU A 255 -8.28 17.17 10.31
C LEU A 255 -6.95 17.61 10.92
N ILE A 256 -5.99 18.11 10.13
CA ILE A 256 -4.66 18.49 10.60
C ILE A 256 -4.29 19.90 10.12
N PRO A 257 -3.38 20.61 10.80
CA PRO A 257 -2.90 21.91 10.32
C PRO A 257 -2.22 21.82 8.95
N ALA A 258 -2.26 22.93 8.21
CA ALA A 258 -1.71 22.99 6.85
C ALA A 258 -0.18 22.76 6.83
N TRP A 259 0.55 23.30 7.80
CA TRP A 259 1.99 23.11 7.91
C TRP A 259 2.37 21.64 8.13
N ALA A 260 1.60 20.90 8.95
CA ALA A 260 1.83 19.49 9.22
C ALA A 260 1.58 18.65 7.95
N THR A 261 0.52 18.96 7.21
CA THR A 261 0.26 18.32 5.90
C THR A 261 1.44 18.54 4.95
N LYS A 262 1.95 19.78 4.85
CA LYS A 262 3.08 20.12 3.99
C LYS A 262 4.37 19.41 4.42
N GLY A 263 4.65 19.32 5.72
CA GLY A 263 5.79 18.58 6.24
C GLY A 263 5.72 17.09 5.89
N TRP A 264 4.57 16.45 6.09
CA TRP A 264 4.36 15.06 5.69
C TRP A 264 4.47 14.83 4.18
N LEU A 265 3.97 15.76 3.36
CA LEU A 265 4.16 15.70 1.91
C LEU A 265 5.64 15.69 1.54
N ARG A 266 6.46 16.57 2.13
CA ARG A 266 7.91 16.64 1.88
C ARG A 266 8.61 15.32 2.23
N VAL A 267 8.36 14.79 3.41
CA VAL A 267 8.99 13.53 3.90
C VAL A 267 8.61 12.36 2.99
N LEU A 268 7.32 12.18 2.73
CA LEU A 268 6.85 11.03 1.96
C LEU A 268 7.20 11.15 0.46
N SER A 269 7.24 12.36 -0.09
CA SER A 269 7.58 12.63 -1.50
C SER A 269 9.00 12.21 -1.87
N LYS A 270 9.89 12.03 -0.89
CA LYS A 270 11.23 11.48 -1.11
C LYS A 270 11.18 10.02 -1.54
N GLU A 271 10.22 9.26 -1.01
CA GLU A 271 10.11 7.82 -1.26
C GLU A 271 9.17 7.49 -2.41
N PHE A 272 7.99 8.11 -2.45
CA PHE A 272 7.00 7.88 -3.49
C PHE A 272 6.28 9.18 -3.83
N PRO A 273 5.77 9.35 -5.06
CA PRO A 273 4.91 10.49 -5.39
C PRO A 273 3.72 10.56 -4.42
N THR A 274 3.58 11.67 -3.70
CA THR A 274 2.55 11.85 -2.68
C THR A 274 1.64 13.02 -2.99
N LEU A 275 0.33 12.81 -2.79
CA LEU A 275 -0.68 13.84 -3.01
C LEU A 275 -1.51 14.02 -1.73
N ALA A 276 -1.81 15.27 -1.40
CA ALA A 276 -2.75 15.59 -0.33
C ALA A 276 -4.19 15.56 -0.87
N PHE A 277 -5.12 15.07 -0.05
CA PHE A 277 -6.51 14.85 -0.44
C PHE A 277 -7.47 15.09 0.71
N HIS A 278 -8.60 15.71 0.39
CA HIS A 278 -9.77 15.73 1.26
C HIS A 278 -10.96 15.15 0.49
N ALA A 279 -11.42 13.99 0.96
CA ALA A 279 -12.52 13.26 0.33
C ALA A 279 -13.88 13.83 0.75
N SER A 280 -14.43 14.69 -0.09
CA SER A 280 -15.79 15.20 0.01
C SER A 280 -16.43 15.32 -1.37
N ILE A 281 -17.71 14.98 -1.47
CA ILE A 281 -18.44 15.08 -2.76
C ILE A 281 -18.69 16.54 -3.12
N THR A 282 -18.94 17.38 -2.12
CA THR A 282 -19.31 18.79 -2.31
C THR A 282 -18.09 19.71 -2.35
N LYS A 283 -17.16 19.55 -1.41
CA LYS A 283 -15.96 20.41 -1.27
C LYS A 283 -14.67 19.58 -1.26
N PRO A 284 -14.30 18.91 -2.36
CA PRO A 284 -13.06 18.13 -2.39
C PRO A 284 -11.80 19.00 -2.50
N PHE A 285 -10.70 18.53 -1.93
CA PHE A 285 -9.35 19.04 -2.18
C PHE A 285 -8.48 17.96 -2.82
N GLY A 286 -7.60 18.34 -3.75
CA GLY A 286 -6.69 17.41 -4.45
C GLY A 286 -7.33 16.54 -5.54
N LYS A 287 -8.64 16.68 -5.81
CA LYS A 287 -9.34 15.96 -6.89
C LYS A 287 -8.74 16.22 -8.26
N GLY A 288 -8.43 17.48 -8.58
CA GLY A 288 -7.83 17.87 -9.86
C GLY A 288 -6.44 17.27 -10.04
N SER A 289 -5.61 17.34 -9.00
CA SER A 289 -4.25 16.83 -8.96
C SER A 289 -4.20 15.32 -9.15
N LEU A 290 -4.99 14.56 -8.38
CA LEU A 290 -5.07 13.10 -8.55
C LEU A 290 -5.56 12.73 -9.95
N LEU A 291 -6.57 13.43 -10.48
CA LEU A 291 -7.07 13.16 -11.82
C LEU A 291 -6.05 13.50 -12.92
N SER A 292 -5.24 14.55 -12.72
CA SER A 292 -4.12 14.89 -13.60
C SER A 292 -3.10 13.75 -13.64
N VAL A 293 -2.63 13.30 -12.48
CA VAL A 293 -1.68 12.18 -12.36
C VAL A 293 -2.22 10.90 -13.01
N LEU A 294 -3.49 10.54 -12.74
CA LEU A 294 -4.10 9.35 -13.35
C LEU A 294 -4.24 9.46 -14.88
N ARG A 295 -4.55 10.65 -15.41
CA ARG A 295 -4.58 10.88 -16.88
C ARG A 295 -3.19 10.77 -17.50
N GLN A 296 -2.15 11.22 -16.80
CA GLN A 296 -0.78 11.09 -17.27
C GLN A 296 -0.36 9.62 -17.33
N PHE A 297 -0.69 8.80 -16.32
CA PHE A 297 -0.50 7.36 -16.39
C PHE A 297 -1.27 6.71 -17.56
N ALA A 298 -2.50 7.16 -17.83
CA ALA A 298 -3.29 6.68 -18.96
C ALA A 298 -2.69 7.09 -20.33
N ARG A 299 -2.01 8.23 -20.40
CA ARG A 299 -1.28 8.69 -21.59
C ARG A 299 -0.01 7.86 -21.81
N LEU A 300 0.74 7.61 -20.73
CA LEU A 300 2.00 6.86 -20.76
C LEU A 300 1.78 5.37 -21.11
N LYS A 301 0.72 4.75 -20.59
CA LYS A 301 0.30 3.39 -20.94
C LYS A 301 -0.67 3.39 -22.14
N SER A 302 -0.24 3.98 -23.26
CA SER A 302 -1.05 4.07 -24.49
C SER A 302 -1.20 2.74 -25.24
N ASP A 303 -0.32 1.78 -24.96
CA ASP A 303 -0.36 0.41 -25.46
C ASP A 303 -1.60 -0.36 -24.95
N LYS A 304 -2.10 0.02 -23.77
CA LYS A 304 -3.33 -0.55 -23.19
C LYS A 304 -4.56 0.26 -23.57
N GLN A 305 -5.65 -0.45 -23.88
CA GLN A 305 -6.95 0.18 -24.14
C GLN A 305 -7.45 0.98 -22.93
N ALA A 306 -7.28 0.43 -21.72
CA ALA A 306 -7.63 1.06 -20.46
C ALA A 306 -6.61 0.66 -19.38
N ILE A 307 -6.47 1.53 -18.39
CA ILE A 307 -5.67 1.31 -17.19
C ILE A 307 -6.58 1.05 -15.98
N SER A 308 -6.10 0.22 -15.07
CA SER A 308 -6.76 -0.08 -13.80
C SER A 308 -5.98 0.52 -12.63
N VAL A 309 -6.67 1.24 -11.74
CA VAL A 309 -6.09 1.90 -10.58
C VAL A 309 -6.65 1.27 -9.31
N GLY A 310 -5.81 0.61 -8.51
CA GLY A 310 -6.21 -0.04 -7.27
C GLY A 310 -6.02 0.87 -6.06
N PHE A 311 -7.04 1.04 -5.22
CA PHE A 311 -6.93 1.76 -3.95
C PHE A 311 -6.69 0.77 -2.81
N VAL A 312 -5.57 0.89 -2.11
CA VAL A 312 -5.15 0.02 -1.00
C VAL A 312 -4.85 0.86 0.25
N GLY A 313 -4.87 0.24 1.43
CA GLY A 313 -4.59 0.92 2.71
C GLY A 313 -5.43 0.42 3.87
N TYR A 314 -5.14 0.94 5.08
CA TYR A 314 -5.80 0.55 6.33
C TYR A 314 -7.33 0.73 6.29
N PRO A 315 -8.10 0.01 7.11
CA PRO A 315 -9.52 0.33 7.33
C PRO A 315 -9.71 1.81 7.70
N ASN A 316 -10.87 2.40 7.36
CA ASN A 316 -11.23 3.78 7.75
C ASN A 316 -10.32 4.93 7.30
N VAL A 317 -9.28 4.70 6.48
CA VAL A 317 -8.47 5.77 5.86
C VAL A 317 -9.23 6.58 4.80
N GLY A 318 -10.34 6.05 4.29
CA GLY A 318 -11.22 6.75 3.34
C GLY A 318 -11.13 6.33 1.86
N LYS A 319 -10.63 5.13 1.56
CA LYS A 319 -10.52 4.58 0.17
C LYS A 319 -11.81 4.75 -0.66
N SER A 320 -12.92 4.23 -0.15
CA SER A 320 -14.22 4.30 -0.83
C SER A 320 -14.75 5.75 -0.95
N SER A 321 -14.44 6.62 0.02
CA SER A 321 -14.79 8.05 -0.02
C SER A 321 -14.00 8.81 -1.10
N VAL A 322 -12.72 8.49 -1.30
CA VAL A 322 -11.89 9.03 -2.39
C VAL A 322 -12.51 8.66 -3.74
N ILE A 323 -12.94 7.41 -3.91
CA ILE A 323 -13.57 6.95 -5.16
C ILE A 323 -14.89 7.70 -5.41
N ASN A 324 -15.74 7.85 -4.39
CA ASN A 324 -16.98 8.61 -4.50
C ASN A 324 -16.73 10.08 -4.88
N THR A 325 -15.67 10.68 -4.32
CA THR A 325 -15.23 12.04 -4.61
C THR A 325 -14.77 12.19 -6.07
N LEU A 326 -13.97 11.24 -6.57
CA LEU A 326 -13.57 11.20 -7.98
C LEU A 326 -14.76 11.04 -8.92
N ARG A 327 -15.75 10.24 -8.52
CA ARG A 327 -17.00 10.04 -9.28
C ARG A 327 -18.02 11.18 -9.10
N THR A 328 -17.83 12.07 -8.13
CA THR A 328 -18.79 13.12 -7.74
C THR A 328 -20.17 12.56 -7.39
N LYS A 329 -20.24 11.29 -6.96
CA LYS A 329 -21.49 10.61 -6.59
C LYS A 329 -21.20 9.43 -5.66
N ASN A 330 -22.20 9.03 -4.87
CA ASN A 330 -22.13 7.86 -4.00
C ASN A 330 -22.20 6.56 -4.83
N VAL A 331 -21.06 5.95 -5.13
CA VAL A 331 -20.94 4.64 -5.81
C VAL A 331 -20.63 3.53 -4.82
N CYS A 332 -19.62 3.76 -3.99
CA CYS A 332 -19.21 2.88 -2.92
C CYS A 332 -20.03 3.18 -1.65
N LYS A 333 -20.37 2.14 -0.89
CA LYS A 333 -20.91 2.31 0.47
C LYS A 333 -19.80 2.84 1.38
N VAL A 334 -20.13 3.86 2.17
CA VAL A 334 -19.21 4.50 3.12
C VAL A 334 -19.89 4.58 4.48
N ALA A 335 -19.14 4.26 5.53
CA ALA A 335 -19.58 4.37 6.92
C ALA A 335 -18.34 4.66 7.78
N PRO A 336 -18.50 5.31 8.95
CA PRO A 336 -17.41 5.53 9.91
C PRO A 336 -16.99 4.24 10.64
N ILE A 337 -17.58 3.09 10.29
CA ILE A 337 -17.36 1.80 10.94
C ILE A 337 -16.43 0.97 10.05
N PRO A 338 -15.40 0.31 10.61
CA PRO A 338 -14.52 -0.53 9.82
C PRO A 338 -15.23 -1.77 9.26
N GLY A 339 -14.74 -2.21 8.11
CA GLY A 339 -15.22 -3.41 7.42
C GLY A 339 -16.52 -3.24 6.62
N GLU A 340 -16.85 -2.01 6.23
CA GLU A 340 -17.98 -1.74 5.31
C GLU A 340 -17.70 -2.34 3.91
N THR A 341 -16.53 -2.04 3.34
CA THR A 341 -16.07 -2.67 2.09
C THR A 341 -15.51 -4.06 2.40
N LYS A 342 -16.19 -5.10 1.92
CA LYS A 342 -15.83 -6.51 2.18
C LYS A 342 -15.20 -7.24 1.00
N VAL A 343 -15.51 -6.80 -0.22
CA VAL A 343 -15.14 -7.43 -1.49
C VAL A 343 -14.70 -6.33 -2.45
N TRP A 344 -13.71 -6.62 -3.30
CA TRP A 344 -13.28 -5.67 -4.31
C TRP A 344 -14.38 -5.38 -5.35
N GLN A 345 -14.34 -4.19 -5.95
CA GLN A 345 -15.30 -3.78 -6.96
C GLN A 345 -14.66 -2.87 -8.02
N TYR A 346 -15.06 -3.08 -9.29
CA TYR A 346 -14.64 -2.25 -10.41
C TYR A 346 -15.58 -1.07 -10.62
N ILE A 347 -15.00 0.12 -10.74
CA ILE A 347 -15.73 1.38 -10.89
C ILE A 347 -15.16 2.14 -12.08
N THR A 348 -16.02 2.52 -13.02
CA THR A 348 -15.62 3.15 -14.27
C THR A 348 -15.46 4.66 -14.13
N LEU A 349 -14.25 5.22 -14.07
CA LEU A 349 -14.08 6.68 -13.99
C LEU A 349 -14.24 7.34 -15.36
N THR A 350 -13.49 6.85 -16.35
CA THR A 350 -13.60 7.23 -17.77
C THR A 350 -13.60 5.97 -18.63
N LYS A 351 -13.72 6.11 -19.96
CA LYS A 351 -13.59 4.96 -20.89
C LYS A 351 -12.22 4.28 -20.83
N ARG A 352 -11.17 5.01 -20.39
CA ARG A 352 -9.79 4.51 -20.31
C ARG A 352 -9.29 4.25 -18.89
N ILE A 353 -10.02 4.67 -17.85
CA ILE A 353 -9.55 4.55 -16.45
C ILE A 353 -10.62 3.83 -15.63
N PHE A 354 -10.24 2.68 -15.08
CA PHE A 354 -11.01 1.92 -14.11
C PHE A 354 -10.40 2.07 -12.71
N LEU A 355 -11.24 2.24 -11.71
CA LEU A 355 -10.86 2.28 -10.30
C LEU A 355 -11.26 0.95 -9.66
N ILE A 356 -10.45 0.45 -8.75
CA ILE A 356 -10.71 -0.77 -8.00
C ILE A 356 -10.68 -0.41 -6.52
N ASP A 357 -11.82 -0.60 -5.85
CA ASP A 357 -11.93 -0.46 -4.39
C ASP A 357 -11.52 -1.77 -3.72
N CYS A 358 -10.74 -1.72 -2.64
CA CYS A 358 -10.25 -2.88 -1.90
C CYS A 358 -10.75 -2.82 -0.44
N PRO A 359 -11.07 -3.96 0.20
CA PRO A 359 -11.24 -3.98 1.65
C PRO A 359 -9.98 -3.46 2.36
N GLY A 360 -10.15 -2.91 3.57
CA GLY A 360 -9.02 -2.47 4.39
C GLY A 360 -8.21 -3.66 4.89
N VAL A 361 -6.88 -3.57 4.78
CA VAL A 361 -5.94 -4.61 5.21
C VAL A 361 -5.14 -4.07 6.38
N VAL A 362 -4.91 -4.93 7.36
CA VAL A 362 -4.08 -4.63 8.53
C VAL A 362 -2.89 -5.57 8.49
N TYR A 363 -1.72 -5.01 8.73
CA TYR A 363 -0.47 -5.73 8.72
C TYR A 363 -0.07 -6.07 10.14
N GLN A 364 0.54 -7.24 10.32
CA GLN A 364 1.07 -7.68 11.60
C GLN A 364 2.37 -6.92 11.87
N ASN A 365 2.22 -5.69 12.33
CA ASN A 365 3.30 -4.97 13.00
C ASN A 365 3.24 -5.29 14.49
N SER A 366 4.30 -4.98 15.25
CA SER A 366 4.34 -5.01 16.71
C SER A 366 3.49 -3.89 17.33
N ASP A 367 2.29 -3.67 16.80
CA ASP A 367 1.34 -2.66 17.27
C ASP A 367 0.64 -3.20 18.52
N SER A 368 0.49 -2.31 19.52
CA SER A 368 -0.33 -2.58 20.71
C SER A 368 -1.81 -2.73 20.35
N GLU A 369 -2.60 -3.35 21.23
CA GLU A 369 -4.06 -3.38 21.09
C GLU A 369 -4.66 -1.97 21.04
N THR A 370 -4.14 -1.05 21.85
CA THR A 370 -4.54 0.36 21.87
C THR A 370 -4.32 0.99 20.49
N ASP A 371 -3.17 0.76 19.86
CA ASP A 371 -2.86 1.30 18.53
C ASP A 371 -3.83 0.81 17.46
N ILE A 372 -4.19 -0.47 17.49
CA ILE A 372 -5.13 -1.06 16.53
C ILE A 372 -6.53 -0.40 16.67
N VAL A 373 -6.95 -0.11 17.90
CA VAL A 373 -8.23 0.58 18.17
C VAL A 373 -8.19 2.03 17.69
N LEU A 374 -7.12 2.75 18.02
CA LEU A 374 -6.94 4.17 17.66
C LEU A 374 -6.78 4.38 16.16
N LYS A 375 -6.15 3.42 15.45
CA LYS A 375 -6.08 3.40 13.97
C LYS A 375 -7.45 3.10 13.32
N GLY A 376 -8.47 2.75 14.09
CA GLY A 376 -9.84 2.56 13.60
C GLY A 376 -10.07 1.24 12.86
N VAL A 377 -9.30 0.21 13.18
CA VAL A 377 -9.44 -1.15 12.60
C VAL A 377 -10.64 -1.89 13.20
N VAL A 378 -10.84 -1.70 14.49
CA VAL A 378 -11.77 -2.48 15.29
C VAL A 378 -13.07 -1.70 15.52
N ARG A 379 -14.18 -2.44 15.61
CA ARG A 379 -15.50 -1.85 15.93
C ARG A 379 -15.59 -1.62 17.44
N VAL A 380 -15.60 -0.36 17.84
CA VAL A 380 -15.67 0.08 19.24
C VAL A 380 -16.89 -0.48 19.98
N ALA A 381 -18.01 -0.71 19.29
CA ALA A 381 -19.21 -1.33 19.88
C ALA A 381 -18.92 -2.69 20.54
N ASN A 382 -18.05 -3.49 19.94
CA ASN A 382 -17.74 -4.85 20.37
C ASN A 382 -16.61 -4.91 21.41
N LEU A 383 -16.09 -3.76 21.83
CA LEU A 383 -14.98 -3.68 22.76
C LEU A 383 -15.51 -3.84 24.18
N HIS A 384 -14.97 -4.82 24.91
CA HIS A 384 -15.39 -5.14 26.28
C HIS A 384 -14.82 -4.09 27.24
N ASP A 385 -13.49 -3.95 27.29
CA ASP A 385 -12.80 -3.04 28.20
C ASP A 385 -12.34 -1.76 27.50
N ALA A 386 -13.31 -0.90 27.18
CA ALA A 386 -13.03 0.32 26.43
C ALA A 386 -12.25 1.38 27.22
N SER A 387 -12.28 1.33 28.55
CA SER A 387 -11.58 2.29 29.43
C SER A 387 -10.06 2.21 29.30
N GLU A 388 -9.50 1.01 29.13
CA GLU A 388 -8.05 0.78 29.10
C GLU A 388 -7.34 1.55 27.97
N HIS A 389 -8.07 1.88 26.91
CA HIS A 389 -7.54 2.58 25.76
C HIS A 389 -7.58 4.11 25.89
N ILE A 390 -8.26 4.63 26.92
CA ILE A 390 -8.46 6.08 27.10
C ILE A 390 -7.19 6.76 27.59
N GLY A 391 -6.40 6.11 28.45
CA GLY A 391 -5.12 6.67 28.91
C GLY A 391 -4.20 7.09 27.75
N GLU A 392 -4.15 6.29 26.68
CA GLU A 392 -3.35 6.60 25.49
C GLU A 392 -3.95 7.74 24.65
N VAL A 393 -5.27 7.87 24.60
CA VAL A 393 -5.94 9.03 23.96
C VAL A 393 -5.58 10.31 24.69
N LEU A 394 -5.64 10.31 26.03
CA LEU A 394 -5.33 11.48 26.85
C LEU A 394 -3.86 11.89 26.73
N LYS A 395 -2.94 10.94 26.54
CA LYS A 395 -1.52 11.21 26.28
C LYS A 395 -1.28 11.83 24.90
N ARG A 396 -2.00 11.37 23.87
CA ARG A 396 -1.82 11.82 22.49
C ARG A 396 -2.45 13.18 22.19
N VAL A 397 -3.53 13.53 22.90
CA VAL A 397 -4.27 14.77 22.67
C VAL A 397 -3.82 15.84 23.66
N LYS A 398 -3.59 17.06 23.18
CA LYS A 398 -3.33 18.19 24.07
C LYS A 398 -4.52 18.45 24.99
N LYS A 399 -4.25 18.71 26.28
CA LYS A 399 -5.28 18.93 27.30
C LYS A 399 -6.30 20.01 26.89
N GLU A 400 -5.84 21.10 26.29
CA GLU A 400 -6.69 22.21 25.81
C GLU A 400 -7.81 21.76 24.87
N HIS A 401 -7.53 20.82 23.96
CA HIS A 401 -8.52 20.32 23.01
C HIS A 401 -9.60 19.49 23.70
N LEU A 402 -9.22 18.67 24.68
CA LEU A 402 -10.15 17.85 25.46
C LEU A 402 -11.02 18.72 26.37
N GLN A 403 -10.43 19.74 27.01
CA GLN A 403 -11.17 20.74 27.79
C GLN A 403 -12.23 21.44 26.94
N ARG A 404 -11.87 21.87 25.72
CA ARG A 404 -12.81 22.50 24.78
C ARG A 404 -13.92 21.54 24.33
N ALA A 405 -13.57 20.30 24.00
CA ALA A 405 -14.50 19.31 23.48
C ALA A 405 -15.51 18.81 24.52
N TYR A 406 -15.07 18.59 25.76
CA TYR A 406 -15.86 17.96 26.82
C TYR A 406 -16.27 18.90 27.96
N LYS A 407 -15.76 20.14 27.98
CA LYS A 407 -16.01 21.15 29.03
C LYS A 407 -15.60 20.70 30.43
N ILE A 408 -14.60 19.83 30.50
CA ILE A 408 -13.95 19.38 31.73
C ILE A 408 -12.75 20.30 31.97
N LYS A 409 -12.55 20.79 33.20
CA LYS A 409 -11.45 21.72 33.50
C LYS A 409 -10.14 20.95 33.64
N ASP A 410 -10.03 20.09 34.64
CA ASP A 410 -8.84 19.30 34.90
C ASP A 410 -9.24 17.89 35.35
N TRP A 411 -8.33 16.94 35.13
CA TRP A 411 -8.44 15.55 35.56
C TRP A 411 -7.06 15.06 35.99
N GLU A 412 -7.03 14.17 36.97
CA GLU A 412 -5.81 13.54 37.45
C GLU A 412 -5.50 12.28 36.62
N ASP A 413 -6.44 11.34 36.62
CA ASP A 413 -6.34 10.06 35.94
C ASP A 413 -7.35 9.91 34.79
N ASP A 414 -7.15 8.88 33.97
CA ASP A 414 -8.09 8.49 32.91
C ASP A 414 -9.45 8.06 33.48
N HIS A 415 -9.46 7.39 34.62
CA HIS A 415 -10.68 7.07 35.37
C HIS A 415 -11.43 8.31 35.86
N ASP A 416 -10.71 9.30 36.40
CA ASP A 416 -11.32 10.56 36.86
C ASP A 416 -11.91 11.35 35.68
N PHE A 417 -11.18 11.43 34.55
CA PHE A 417 -11.69 12.02 33.32
C PHE A 417 -13.01 11.38 32.87
N LEU A 418 -13.07 10.05 32.81
CA LEU A 418 -14.28 9.32 32.43
C LEU A 418 -15.41 9.54 33.44
N PHE A 419 -15.10 9.57 34.73
CA PHE A 419 -16.08 9.82 35.79
C PHE A 419 -16.73 11.19 35.66
N GLN A 420 -15.94 12.24 35.47
CA GLN A 420 -16.42 13.60 35.25
C GLN A 420 -17.25 13.68 33.95
N LEU A 421 -16.80 13.01 32.89
CA LEU A 421 -17.52 12.94 31.63
C LEU A 421 -18.89 12.26 31.78
N CYS A 422 -18.99 11.16 32.54
CA CYS A 422 -20.25 10.47 32.83
C CYS A 422 -21.24 11.38 33.55
N LYS A 423 -20.77 12.14 34.56
CA LYS A 423 -21.60 13.10 35.30
C LYS A 423 -22.14 14.21 34.41
N LEU A 424 -21.29 14.79 33.56
CA LEU A 424 -21.69 15.87 32.64
C LEU A 424 -22.63 15.38 31.54
N SER A 425 -22.41 14.17 31.02
CA SER A 425 -23.20 13.59 29.94
C SER A 425 -24.46 12.85 30.39
N GLY A 426 -24.66 12.69 31.71
CA GLY A 426 -25.78 11.95 32.29
C GLY A 426 -25.76 10.45 31.98
N LYS A 427 -24.58 9.88 31.67
CA LYS A 427 -24.40 8.45 31.39
C LYS A 427 -24.16 7.70 32.68
N LEU A 428 -25.25 7.48 33.42
CA LEU A 428 -25.27 6.79 34.70
C LEU A 428 -26.10 5.50 34.57
N LEU A 429 -25.63 4.44 35.19
CA LEU A 429 -26.34 3.19 35.40
C LEU A 429 -27.41 3.36 36.48
N LYS A 430 -28.26 2.33 36.63
CA LYS A 430 -29.26 2.28 37.69
C LYS A 430 -28.55 2.35 39.05
N GLY A 431 -28.99 3.27 39.92
CA GLY A 431 -28.34 3.53 41.20
C GLY A 431 -27.38 4.72 41.20
N GLY A 432 -27.21 5.40 40.06
CA GLY A 432 -26.36 6.59 39.96
C GLY A 432 -24.88 6.30 39.77
N GLU A 433 -24.52 5.05 39.53
CA GLU A 433 -23.15 4.64 39.22
C GLU A 433 -22.76 5.11 37.80
N PRO A 434 -21.58 5.69 37.60
CA PRO A 434 -21.12 6.17 36.29
C PRO A 434 -20.83 5.02 35.32
N ASP A 435 -21.34 5.11 34.09
CA ASP A 435 -21.07 4.11 33.03
C ASP A 435 -19.78 4.45 32.28
N LEU A 436 -18.64 4.05 32.87
CA LEU A 436 -17.30 4.30 32.32
C LEU A 436 -17.13 3.68 30.92
N MET A 437 -17.73 2.52 30.66
CA MET A 437 -17.62 1.82 29.38
C MET A 437 -18.29 2.59 28.26
N THR A 438 -19.52 3.07 28.48
CA THR A 438 -20.24 3.84 27.47
C THR A 438 -19.55 5.18 27.22
N ALA A 439 -19.07 5.86 28.27
CA ALA A 439 -18.31 7.09 28.11
C ALA A 439 -17.00 6.86 27.32
N ALA A 440 -16.24 5.81 27.64
CA ALA A 440 -15.03 5.45 26.90
C ALA A 440 -15.34 5.17 25.42
N LYS A 441 -16.40 4.40 25.12
CA LYS A 441 -16.85 4.17 23.74
C LYS A 441 -17.23 5.46 23.02
N MET A 442 -17.86 6.41 23.71
CA MET A 442 -18.17 7.73 23.14
C MET A 442 -16.90 8.48 22.75
N VAL A 443 -15.89 8.52 23.64
CA VAL A 443 -14.60 9.17 23.37
C VAL A 443 -13.88 8.51 22.18
N LEU A 444 -13.85 7.17 22.14
CA LEU A 444 -13.24 6.43 21.02
C LEU A 444 -13.95 6.68 19.68
N TYR A 445 -15.28 6.85 19.68
CA TYR A 445 -16.00 7.26 18.46
C TYR A 445 -15.67 8.68 18.04
N ASP A 446 -15.59 9.62 18.99
CA ASP A 446 -15.22 11.01 18.73
C ASP A 446 -13.78 11.10 18.18
N TRP A 447 -12.86 10.27 18.68
CA TRP A 447 -11.51 10.09 18.15
C TRP A 447 -11.51 9.58 16.70
N GLN A 448 -12.22 8.48 16.42
CA GLN A 448 -12.25 7.89 15.08
C GLN A 448 -12.90 8.81 14.04
N ARG A 449 -13.87 9.62 14.46
CA ARG A 449 -14.57 10.60 13.61
C ARG A 449 -13.79 11.91 13.43
N GLY A 450 -12.71 12.13 14.18
CA GLY A 450 -11.91 13.35 14.12
C GLY A 450 -12.57 14.56 14.77
N LYS A 451 -13.49 14.35 15.71
CA LYS A 451 -14.06 15.45 16.53
C LYS A 451 -13.04 15.95 17.56
N ILE A 452 -12.20 15.05 18.05
CA ILE A 452 -11.03 15.39 18.86
C ILE A 452 -9.84 15.57 17.90
N PRO A 453 -9.22 16.75 17.85
CA PRO A 453 -8.07 16.99 17.00
C PRO A 453 -6.84 16.24 17.53
N PHE A 454 -6.17 15.53 16.64
CA PHE A 454 -4.91 14.83 16.92
C PHE A 454 -4.12 14.70 15.62
N PHE A 455 -2.81 14.91 15.70
CA PHE A 455 -1.88 14.59 14.62
C PHE A 455 -0.49 14.30 15.19
N VAL A 456 0.24 13.42 14.50
CA VAL A 456 1.67 13.19 14.74
C VAL A 456 2.44 14.25 13.95
N PRO A 457 3.32 15.04 14.60
CA PRO A 457 4.13 16.01 13.87
C PRO A 457 5.09 15.30 12.91
N PRO A 458 5.33 15.85 11.71
CA PRO A 458 6.34 15.31 10.81
C PRO A 458 7.74 15.43 11.45
N PRO A 459 8.68 14.51 11.13
CA PRO A 459 10.07 14.64 11.54
C PRO A 459 10.62 16.02 11.13
N GLN A 460 11.24 16.73 12.07
CA GLN A 460 11.93 17.99 11.76
C GLN A 460 13.17 17.64 10.96
N GLU A 461 13.15 17.97 9.68
CA GLU A 461 14.39 18.10 8.92
C GLU A 461 14.83 19.55 9.06
N GLU A 462 16.11 19.78 9.35
CA GLU A 462 16.68 21.12 9.22
C GLU A 462 16.38 21.59 7.80
N ASP A 463 15.70 22.74 7.68
CA ASP A 463 15.37 23.38 6.41
C ASP A 463 16.68 23.82 5.72
N ASN A 464 17.43 22.86 5.16
CA ASN A 464 18.35 23.13 4.08
C ASN A 464 17.46 23.55 2.90
N THR A 465 17.26 24.86 2.83
CA THR A 465 16.50 25.60 1.83
C THR A 465 17.24 25.59 0.50
N SER A 466 17.46 24.40 -0.06
CA SER A 466 18.01 24.06 -1.37
C SER A 466 18.35 22.58 -1.26
N GLU A 467 17.47 21.65 -1.60
CA GLU A 467 17.30 21.17 -2.97
C GLU A 467 15.99 20.35 -2.99
N VAL A 468 14.94 20.89 -3.59
CA VAL A 468 14.05 20.01 -4.35
C VAL A 468 14.96 19.42 -5.44
N PRO A 469 14.98 18.10 -5.70
CA PRO A 469 15.72 17.58 -6.85
C PRO A 469 15.16 18.28 -8.09
N LEU A 470 15.87 19.30 -8.54
CA LEU A 470 15.63 19.98 -9.78
C LEU A 470 15.62 18.89 -10.82
N VAL A 471 14.50 18.76 -11.54
CA VAL A 471 14.48 18.11 -12.84
C VAL A 471 15.24 19.04 -13.79
N ALA A 472 16.53 19.23 -13.54
CA ALA A 472 17.48 19.75 -14.50
C ALA A 472 17.90 18.54 -15.33
N GLY A 473 17.46 18.53 -16.59
CA GLY A 473 17.91 17.53 -17.54
C GLY A 473 19.43 17.62 -17.66
N ASP A 474 20.12 16.51 -17.39
CA ASP A 474 21.48 16.32 -17.87
C ASP A 474 21.36 16.07 -19.38
N GLU A 475 21.44 17.15 -20.15
CA GLU A 475 21.66 17.11 -21.60
C GLU A 475 23.10 16.66 -21.82
N ARG A 476 23.35 15.34 -21.79
CA ARG A 476 24.57 14.76 -22.37
C ARG A 476 24.21 13.54 -23.23
N ASP A 477 24.13 13.85 -24.51
CA ASP A 477 24.51 13.10 -25.71
C ASP A 477 24.55 11.56 -25.65
N GLY A 478 23.71 10.97 -26.50
CA GLY A 478 23.69 9.57 -26.85
C GLY A 478 22.62 9.35 -27.93
N GLU A 479 23.05 9.48 -29.19
CA GLU A 479 22.22 9.31 -30.37
C GLU A 479 21.60 7.90 -30.42
N THR A 480 20.39 7.82 -31.01
CA THR A 480 19.58 6.64 -31.38
C THR A 480 18.38 6.29 -30.47
N GLU A 481 17.41 7.21 -30.33
CA GLU A 481 16.00 6.84 -30.06
C GLU A 481 15.04 8.01 -30.44
N THR A 482 13.89 7.71 -31.05
CA THR A 482 12.94 8.70 -31.62
C THR A 482 12.46 9.76 -30.62
N GLU A 483 12.67 11.04 -30.95
CA GLU A 483 12.44 12.24 -30.11
C GLU A 483 11.04 12.32 -29.47
N GLU A 484 9.99 11.91 -30.19
CA GLU A 484 8.60 12.00 -29.72
C GLU A 484 8.28 11.26 -28.40
N ASN A 485 8.98 10.16 -28.10
CA ASN A 485 8.69 9.36 -26.90
C ASN A 485 9.49 9.85 -25.67
N LYS A 486 10.66 10.46 -25.88
CA LYS A 486 11.46 11.11 -24.83
C LYS A 486 10.74 12.35 -24.30
N GLU A 487 10.20 13.18 -25.19
CA GLU A 487 9.44 14.38 -24.79
C GLU A 487 8.18 14.03 -23.98
N LYS A 488 7.43 13.01 -24.40
CA LYS A 488 6.16 12.63 -23.74
C LYS A 488 6.34 12.08 -22.32
N SER A 489 7.45 11.38 -22.04
CA SER A 489 7.76 10.83 -20.72
C SER A 489 8.35 11.89 -19.79
N SER A 490 9.32 12.67 -20.26
CA SER A 490 9.90 13.81 -19.54
C SER A 490 8.86 14.87 -19.19
N SER A 491 7.99 15.24 -20.16
CA SER A 491 6.89 16.19 -19.95
C SER A 491 5.85 15.68 -18.95
N ALA A 492 5.52 14.38 -18.96
CA ALA A 492 4.60 13.82 -17.97
C ALA A 492 5.21 13.86 -16.57
N MET A 493 6.48 13.47 -16.42
CA MET A 493 7.13 13.44 -15.11
C MET A 493 7.29 14.85 -14.52
N LYS A 494 7.69 15.82 -15.35
CA LYS A 494 7.69 17.24 -14.96
C LYS A 494 6.28 17.69 -14.55
N ALA A 495 5.25 17.30 -15.29
CA ALA A 495 3.88 17.62 -14.92
C ALA A 495 3.37 16.92 -13.63
N ILE A 496 3.87 15.73 -13.25
CA ILE A 496 3.56 15.14 -11.94
C ILE A 496 4.25 15.94 -10.83
N ALA A 497 5.54 16.22 -11.01
CA ALA A 497 6.33 16.99 -10.05
C ALA A 497 5.75 18.41 -9.85
N ASP A 498 5.39 19.08 -10.95
CA ASP A 498 4.77 20.42 -10.93
C ASP A 498 3.41 20.40 -10.22
N VAL A 499 2.61 19.34 -10.40
CA VAL A 499 1.32 19.17 -9.71
C VAL A 499 1.51 18.93 -8.21
N ILE A 500 2.55 18.19 -7.81
CA ILE A 500 2.88 17.97 -6.40
C ILE A 500 3.38 19.27 -5.78
N LEU A 501 4.25 20.00 -6.48
CA LEU A 501 4.80 21.27 -6.04
C LEU A 501 3.71 22.36 -5.95
N SER A 502 2.77 22.40 -6.89
CA SER A 502 1.61 23.29 -6.82
C SER A 502 0.72 22.97 -5.62
N GLN A 503 0.51 21.68 -5.29
CA GLN A 503 -0.24 21.29 -4.09
C GLN A 503 0.46 21.70 -2.78
N GLN A 504 1.79 21.76 -2.75
CA GLN A 504 2.53 22.24 -1.58
C GLN A 504 2.38 23.76 -1.38
N LEU A 505 2.10 24.50 -2.46
CA LEU A 505 1.86 25.94 -2.44
C LEU A 505 0.39 26.30 -2.19
N GLU A 506 -0.55 25.42 -2.55
CA GLU A 506 -1.98 25.62 -2.30
C GLU A 506 -2.33 25.68 -0.79
N ASN A 507 -3.38 26.45 -0.47
CA ASN A 507 -3.97 26.47 0.86
C ASN A 507 -4.77 25.18 1.08
N VAL A 508 -4.16 24.25 1.81
CA VAL A 508 -4.81 23.01 2.26
C VAL A 508 -6.01 23.39 3.14
N PRO A 509 -7.20 22.78 2.95
CA PRO A 509 -8.34 23.04 3.83
C PRO A 509 -8.03 22.55 5.24
N VAL A 510 -8.32 23.37 6.24
CA VAL A 510 -8.14 23.04 7.67
C VAL A 510 -9.42 23.43 8.41
N GLN A 511 -9.86 22.59 9.35
CA GLN A 511 -10.91 22.96 10.30
C GLN A 511 -10.34 23.90 11.37
N SER A 512 -10.37 25.20 11.09
CA SER A 512 -9.76 26.24 11.95
C SER A 512 -10.35 26.29 13.37
N GLU A 513 -11.59 25.82 13.58
CA GLU A 513 -12.24 25.78 14.90
C GLU A 513 -11.59 24.78 15.87
N LEU A 514 -10.86 23.79 15.35
CA LEU A 514 -10.26 22.74 16.17
C LEU A 514 -8.91 23.16 16.80
N TYR A 515 -8.20 24.10 16.19
CA TYR A 515 -6.82 24.47 16.54
C TYR A 515 -6.72 25.91 17.03
N SER A 516 -5.74 26.20 17.88
CA SER A 516 -5.43 27.59 18.26
C SER A 516 -4.66 28.32 17.15
N GLU A 517 -4.63 29.66 17.19
CA GLU A 517 -3.91 30.44 16.17
C GLU A 517 -2.40 30.15 16.15
N THR A 518 -1.81 29.81 17.30
CA THR A 518 -0.39 29.44 17.42
C THR A 518 -0.10 28.10 16.74
N GLU A 519 -0.98 27.11 16.92
CA GLU A 519 -0.86 25.79 16.29
C GLU A 519 -1.05 25.83 14.78
N LEU A 520 -1.89 26.73 14.29
CA LEU A 520 -2.08 26.94 12.86
C LEU A 520 -0.85 27.57 12.20
N LYS A 521 -0.13 28.44 12.94
CA LYS A 521 1.10 29.10 12.47
C LYS A 521 2.35 28.23 12.60
N GLY A 522 2.30 27.14 13.36
CA GLY A 522 3.43 26.21 13.51
C GLY A 522 4.53 26.72 14.45
N GLU A 523 4.26 27.74 15.27
CA GLU A 523 5.16 28.12 16.36
C GLU A 523 5.08 27.05 17.45
N MET A 524 6.17 26.30 17.59
CA MET A 524 6.35 25.32 18.66
C MET A 524 6.43 26.07 19.99
N SER A 525 5.37 26.02 20.80
CA SER A 525 5.59 26.11 22.24
C SER A 525 6.43 24.91 22.63
N GLU A 526 7.57 25.19 23.25
CA GLU A 526 8.49 24.20 23.82
C GLU A 526 7.70 23.16 24.61
N GLN A 527 7.51 21.97 24.03
CA GLN A 527 7.26 20.80 24.83
C GLN A 527 8.60 20.46 25.48
N THR A 528 8.76 20.93 26.70
CA THR A 528 9.76 20.46 27.65
C THR A 528 9.72 18.95 27.67
N VAL A 529 10.66 18.33 26.94
CA VAL A 529 11.09 16.96 27.18
C VAL A 529 11.69 17.00 28.58
N ASN A 530 10.94 16.56 29.58
CA ASN A 530 11.53 16.22 30.86
C ASN A 530 12.44 15.01 30.61
N PRO A 531 13.76 15.13 30.87
CA PRO A 531 14.65 14.00 30.83
C PRO A 531 14.51 13.25 32.15
N GLU A 532 13.88 12.08 32.15
CA GLU A 532 14.20 10.96 33.05
C GLU A 532 14.09 9.65 32.28
#